data_AF-A0AAN8P983-F1
#
_entry.id   AF-A0AAN8P983-F1
#
_cell.length_a   1.000
_cell.length_b   1.000
_cell.length_c   1.000
_cell.angle_alpha   90.00
_cell.angle_beta   90.00
_cell.angle_gamma   90.00
#
_symmetry.space_group_name_H-M   'P 1'
#
loop_
_entity.id
_entity.type
_entity.pdbx_description
1 polymer ?
#
loop_
_entity_poly.entity_id
_entity_poly.type
_entity_poly.pdbx_seq_one_letter_code
_entity_poly.pdbx_strand_id
1 'polypeptide(L)'
;MYRKKFHEDPLFINNSTLRDNKTFAASVSYVNNNDVIHNMGIKSDCSFHSLEGCHVSNPALTACLGHALALFLKELVINRKWFDVNTINCKIQSLKLKGSDSGNRPAMLKQDMSIIKGHAVQNWTFLRLLPILIGEYVLDIEDDVWQANLLLRHLTE
;
A
#
# COMPACT_ATOMS: atom_id res chain seq x y z
N MET A 1 -20.15 19.29 15.41
CA MET A 1 -19.39 19.17 16.68
C MET A 1 -18.16 18.26 16.58
N TYR A 2 -18.19 17.14 15.83
CA TYR A 2 -17.07 16.18 15.70
C TYR A 2 -15.80 16.72 15.00
N ARG A 3 -15.95 17.60 14.00
CA ARG A 3 -14.83 18.08 13.19
C ARG A 3 -13.79 18.91 13.97
N LYS A 4 -14.22 19.70 14.96
CA LYS A 4 -13.30 20.49 15.81
C LYS A 4 -12.43 19.60 16.71
N LYS A 5 -13.03 18.57 17.32
CA LYS A 5 -12.32 17.67 18.24
C LYS A 5 -11.30 16.76 17.56
N PHE A 6 -11.54 16.34 16.31
CA PHE A 6 -10.55 15.56 15.54
C PHE A 6 -9.24 16.34 15.29
N HIS A 7 -9.31 17.67 15.15
CA HIS A 7 -8.11 18.50 14.97
C HIS A 7 -7.33 18.70 16.29
N GLU A 8 -7.99 18.61 17.43
CA GLU A 8 -7.39 18.77 18.75
C GLU A 8 -6.82 17.44 19.27
N ASP A 9 -7.53 16.34 19.03
CA ASP A 9 -7.10 14.99 19.33
C ASP A 9 -7.64 14.01 18.27
N PRO A 10 -6.81 13.63 17.28
CA PRO A 10 -7.21 12.70 16.22
C PRO A 10 -7.43 11.27 16.75
N LEU A 11 -7.03 10.99 17.99
CA LEU A 11 -7.27 9.73 18.71
C LEU A 11 -8.41 9.86 19.74
N PHE A 12 -9.20 10.94 19.71
CA PHE A 12 -10.38 11.09 20.55
C PHE A 12 -11.45 10.06 20.12
N ILE A 13 -11.32 8.86 20.68
CA ILE A 13 -12.24 7.74 20.53
C ILE A 13 -13.26 7.90 21.65
N ASN A 14 -14.41 8.50 21.34
CA ASN A 14 -15.47 8.72 22.32
C ASN A 14 -16.17 7.40 22.67
N ASN A 15 -15.56 6.55 23.51
CA ASN A 15 -16.04 5.20 23.89
C ASN A 15 -16.45 4.31 22.69
N SER A 16 -16.04 4.66 21.48
CA SER A 16 -16.35 3.93 20.26
C SER A 16 -15.45 2.71 20.20
N THR A 17 -16.06 1.53 20.31
CA THR A 17 -15.37 0.25 20.12
C THR A 17 -14.68 0.21 18.76
N LEU A 18 -13.49 -0.40 18.69
CA LEU A 18 -12.83 -0.68 17.42
C LEU A 18 -13.79 -1.39 16.48
N ARG A 19 -13.74 -1.03 15.19
CA ARG A 19 -14.59 -1.63 14.17
C ARG A 19 -14.22 -3.11 14.02
N ASP A 20 -15.21 -3.97 14.19
CA ASP A 20 -15.11 -5.42 13.98
C ASP A 20 -16.03 -5.85 12.81
N ASN A 21 -16.05 -7.14 12.49
CA ASN A 21 -16.89 -7.65 11.40
C ASN A 21 -18.39 -7.47 11.70
N LYS A 22 -18.79 -7.55 12.97
CA LYS A 22 -20.20 -7.46 13.40
C LYS A 22 -20.74 -6.04 13.21
N THR A 23 -20.02 -5.06 13.73
CA THR A 23 -20.36 -3.63 13.63
C THR A 23 -20.33 -3.13 12.18
N PHE A 24 -19.41 -3.66 11.36
CA PHE A 24 -19.38 -3.39 9.93
C PHE A 24 -20.64 -3.92 9.22
N ALA A 25 -20.96 -5.21 9.38
CA ALA A 25 -22.13 -5.84 8.74
C ALA A 25 -23.46 -5.19 9.16
N ALA A 26 -23.60 -4.83 10.43
CA ALA A 26 -24.76 -4.08 10.92
C ALA A 26 -24.89 -2.72 10.25
N SER A 27 -23.77 -2.02 10.02
CA SER A 27 -23.77 -0.71 9.36
C SER A 27 -24.12 -0.81 7.88
N VAL A 28 -23.59 -1.82 7.16
CA VAL A 28 -23.97 -2.11 5.77
C VAL A 28 -25.47 -2.38 5.66
N SER A 29 -25.99 -3.25 6.55
CA SER A 29 -27.43 -3.57 6.57
C SER A 29 -28.28 -2.33 6.84
N TYR A 30 -27.85 -1.47 7.77
CA TYR A 30 -28.54 -0.21 8.05
C TYR A 30 -28.59 0.71 6.83
N VAL A 31 -27.45 0.88 6.13
CA VAL A 31 -27.38 1.71 4.93
C VAL A 31 -28.32 1.19 3.85
N ASN A 32 -28.28 -0.12 3.57
CA ASN A 32 -29.13 -0.75 2.55
C ASN A 32 -30.62 -0.66 2.88
N ASN A 33 -30.99 -0.71 4.16
CA ASN A 33 -32.39 -0.74 4.59
C ASN A 33 -33.01 0.65 4.83
N ASN A 34 -32.20 1.69 5.05
CA ASN A 34 -32.70 3.02 5.45
C ASN A 34 -32.42 4.11 4.41
N ASP A 35 -31.90 3.76 3.23
CA ASP A 35 -31.57 4.69 2.14
C ASP A 35 -30.76 5.92 2.59
N VAL A 36 -29.75 5.68 3.43
CA VAL A 36 -28.83 6.72 3.93
C VAL A 36 -27.49 6.66 3.19
N ILE A 37 -26.85 7.81 2.99
CA ILE A 37 -25.56 7.90 2.25
C ILE A 37 -24.45 7.11 2.95
N HIS A 38 -24.46 7.09 4.29
CA HIS A 38 -23.55 6.28 5.09
C HIS A 38 -24.09 6.09 6.51
N ASN A 39 -23.65 5.02 7.18
CA ASN A 39 -23.77 4.85 8.62
C ASN A 39 -22.38 4.69 9.23
N MET A 40 -22.02 5.53 10.21
CA MET A 40 -20.70 5.51 10.86
C MET A 40 -19.51 5.56 9.87
N GLY A 41 -19.69 6.23 8.73
CA GLY A 41 -18.69 6.32 7.65
C GLY A 41 -18.65 5.14 6.68
N ILE A 42 -19.46 4.09 6.87
CA ILE A 42 -19.61 2.97 5.96
C ILE A 42 -20.70 3.31 4.94
N LYS A 43 -20.37 3.21 3.64
CA LYS A 43 -21.28 3.51 2.52
C LYS A 43 -21.86 2.26 1.87
N SER A 44 -21.07 1.19 1.78
CA SER A 44 -21.45 -0.05 1.14
C SER A 44 -20.51 -1.17 1.58
N ASP A 45 -20.89 -2.40 1.25
CA ASP A 45 -19.94 -3.50 1.24
C ASP A 45 -19.02 -3.42 0.01
N CYS A 46 -17.84 -4.01 0.11
CA CYS A 46 -16.84 -4.06 -0.96
C CYS A 46 -16.52 -5.52 -1.28
N SER A 47 -16.42 -5.87 -2.56
CA SER A 47 -16.06 -7.23 -2.98
C SER A 47 -14.70 -7.70 -2.44
N PHE A 48 -13.79 -6.79 -2.07
CA PHE A 48 -12.52 -7.17 -1.45
C PHE A 48 -12.67 -7.64 0.00
N HIS A 49 -13.78 -7.36 0.67
CA HIS A 49 -14.02 -7.85 2.04
C HIS A 49 -14.19 -9.36 2.12
N SER A 50 -14.50 -10.04 1.01
CA SER A 50 -14.53 -11.50 0.95
C SER A 50 -13.15 -12.14 0.82
N LEU A 51 -12.10 -11.36 0.54
CA LEU A 51 -10.73 -11.86 0.47
C LEU A 51 -10.13 -11.91 1.88
N GLU A 52 -9.45 -13.02 2.19
CA GLU A 52 -8.74 -13.18 3.45
C GLU A 52 -7.70 -12.06 3.64
N GLY A 53 -7.69 -11.41 4.80
CA GLY A 53 -6.77 -10.31 5.07
C GLY A 53 -7.24 -8.93 4.58
N CYS A 54 -8.19 -8.84 3.66
CA CYS A 54 -8.59 -7.57 3.02
C CYS A 54 -9.84 -6.92 3.63
N HIS A 55 -10.47 -7.56 4.62
CA HIS A 55 -11.62 -6.98 5.32
C HIS A 55 -11.20 -5.70 6.06
N VAL A 56 -11.96 -4.61 5.93
CA VAL A 56 -11.64 -3.31 6.55
C VAL A 56 -11.55 -3.36 8.08
N SER A 57 -12.22 -4.32 8.71
CA SER A 57 -12.16 -4.58 10.14
C SER A 57 -10.96 -5.42 10.57
N ASN A 58 -10.12 -5.89 9.64
CA ASN A 58 -8.90 -6.61 9.97
C ASN A 58 -7.81 -5.60 10.38
N PRO A 59 -7.31 -5.64 11.63
CA PRO A 59 -6.20 -4.79 12.06
C PRO A 59 -4.87 -5.17 11.40
N ALA A 60 -4.76 -6.39 10.86
CA ALA A 60 -3.62 -6.81 10.07
C ALA A 60 -3.74 -6.20 8.66
N LEU A 61 -3.27 -4.95 8.55
CA LEU A 61 -2.86 -4.27 7.31
C LEU A 61 -3.87 -4.37 6.17
N THR A 62 -4.66 -3.32 5.95
CA THR A 62 -5.13 -3.01 4.59
C THR A 62 -3.90 -2.99 3.69
N ALA A 63 -3.76 -4.01 2.84
CA ALA A 63 -2.60 -4.23 1.99
C ALA A 63 -2.48 -3.07 0.98
N CYS A 64 -1.86 -1.97 1.40
CA CYS A 64 -1.59 -0.87 0.50
C CYS A 64 -0.34 -1.19 -0.31
N LEU A 65 -0.25 -0.61 -1.50
CA LEU A 65 0.84 -0.84 -2.45
C LEU A 65 2.23 -0.68 -1.83
N GLY A 66 2.39 0.29 -0.93
CA GLY A 66 3.66 0.52 -0.23
C GLY A 66 4.12 -0.68 0.62
N HIS A 67 3.19 -1.37 1.30
CA HIS A 67 3.51 -2.55 2.09
C HIS A 67 3.87 -3.75 1.21
N ALA A 68 3.12 -3.98 0.12
CA ALA A 68 3.44 -5.04 -0.83
C ALA A 68 4.83 -4.84 -1.45
N LEU A 69 5.13 -3.61 -1.89
CA LEU A 69 6.43 -3.26 -2.43
C LEU A 69 7.56 -3.44 -1.41
N ALA A 70 7.33 -3.12 -0.12
CA ALA A 70 8.29 -3.33 0.95
C ALA A 70 8.64 -4.81 1.13
N LEU A 71 7.63 -5.69 1.12
CA LEU A 71 7.82 -7.13 1.22
C LEU A 71 8.62 -7.67 0.04
N PHE A 72 8.26 -7.28 -1.19
CA PHE A 72 8.99 -7.70 -2.39
C PHE A 72 10.45 -7.25 -2.36
N LEU A 73 10.71 -5.97 -2.10
CA LEU A 73 12.10 -5.49 -2.07
C LEU A 73 12.90 -6.14 -0.96
N LYS A 74 12.30 -6.37 0.22
CA LYS A 74 12.97 -7.09 1.30
C LYS A 74 13.33 -8.51 0.90
N GLU A 75 12.43 -9.23 0.25
CA GLU A 75 12.68 -10.59 -0.24
C GLU A 75 13.81 -10.61 -1.28
N LEU A 76 13.76 -9.73 -2.28
CA LEU A 76 14.76 -9.64 -3.35
C LEU A 76 16.16 -9.23 -2.84
N VAL A 77 16.22 -8.32 -1.87
CA VAL A 77 17.48 -7.77 -1.33
C VAL A 77 18.08 -8.63 -0.21
N ILE A 78 17.27 -9.07 0.75
CA ILE A 78 17.77 -9.74 1.97
C ILE A 78 17.86 -11.25 1.78
N ASN A 79 16.81 -11.85 1.24
CA ASN A 79 16.70 -13.31 1.15
C ASN A 79 17.32 -13.82 -0.14
N ARG A 80 16.97 -13.22 -1.29
CA ARG A 80 17.53 -13.58 -2.60
C ARG A 80 18.90 -12.95 -2.88
N LYS A 81 19.18 -11.78 -2.30
CA LYS A 81 20.46 -11.05 -2.44
C LYS A 81 20.85 -10.76 -3.89
N TRP A 82 19.86 -10.48 -4.74
CA TRP A 82 20.10 -10.16 -6.14
C TRP A 82 20.81 -8.81 -6.33
N PHE A 83 20.54 -7.86 -5.44
CA PHE A 83 21.15 -6.53 -5.40
C PHE A 83 21.07 -5.98 -3.97
N ASP A 84 21.79 -4.89 -3.70
CA ASP A 84 21.77 -4.21 -2.39
C ASP A 84 20.94 -2.91 -2.40
N VAL A 85 20.70 -2.38 -1.19
CA VAL A 85 19.95 -1.13 -0.99
C VAL A 85 20.64 0.08 -1.62
N ASN A 86 21.97 0.08 -1.71
CA ASN A 86 22.72 1.20 -2.31
C ASN A 86 22.54 1.23 -3.82
N THR A 87 22.54 0.06 -4.46
CA THR A 87 22.36 -0.13 -5.90
C THR A 87 21.04 0.49 -6.34
N ILE A 88 19.93 0.12 -5.68
CA ILE A 88 18.62 0.65 -6.01
C ILE A 88 18.49 2.15 -5.68
N ASN A 89 19.08 2.63 -4.59
CA ASN A 89 19.13 4.05 -4.27
C ASN A 89 19.89 4.88 -5.31
N CYS A 90 21.02 4.38 -5.82
CA CYS A 90 21.76 5.00 -6.92
C CYS A 90 20.89 5.06 -8.19
N LYS A 91 20.19 3.98 -8.53
CA LYS A 91 19.26 3.95 -9.68
C LYS A 91 18.12 4.96 -9.50
N ILE A 92 17.48 5.02 -8.33
CA ILE A 92 16.43 6.01 -8.01
C ILE A 92 16.95 7.44 -8.14
N GLN A 93 18.16 7.72 -7.65
CA GLN A 93 18.76 9.06 -7.73
C GLN A 93 19.07 9.46 -9.18
N SER A 94 19.46 8.49 -10.01
CA SER A 94 19.74 8.70 -11.43
C SER A 94 18.49 8.97 -12.29
N LEU A 95 17.29 8.70 -11.77
CA LEU A 95 16.03 8.93 -12.49
C LEU A 95 15.82 10.43 -12.76
N LYS A 96 15.74 10.75 -14.06
CA LYS A 96 15.41 12.08 -14.56
C LYS A 96 13.93 12.13 -14.99
N LEU A 97 13.03 12.17 -14.01
CA LEU A 97 11.61 12.42 -14.26
C LEU A 97 11.40 13.87 -14.70
N LYS A 98 10.51 14.09 -15.67
CA LYS A 98 10.22 15.41 -16.26
C LYS A 98 8.73 15.69 -16.27
N GLY A 99 8.36 16.95 -16.50
CA GLY A 99 6.97 17.38 -16.61
C GLY A 99 6.21 17.17 -15.29
N SER A 100 4.96 16.69 -15.41
CA SER A 100 4.07 16.40 -14.28
C SER A 100 4.63 15.35 -13.31
N ASP A 101 5.53 14.48 -13.78
CA ASP A 101 6.13 13.41 -12.97
C ASP A 101 7.40 13.82 -12.23
N SER A 102 7.87 15.05 -12.40
CA SER A 102 9.10 15.55 -11.75
C SER A 102 9.07 15.40 -10.21
N GLY A 103 7.89 15.52 -9.60
CA GLY A 103 7.67 15.33 -8.16
C GLY A 103 7.45 13.88 -7.71
N ASN A 104 7.29 12.94 -8.64
CA ASN A 104 6.85 11.57 -8.35
C ASN A 104 8.03 10.58 -8.17
N ARG A 105 9.25 11.08 -7.99
CA ARG A 105 10.43 10.22 -7.78
C ARG A 105 10.23 9.30 -6.57
N PRO A 106 10.55 7.99 -6.69
CA PRO A 106 10.54 7.07 -5.56
C PRO A 106 11.34 7.59 -4.38
N ALA A 107 10.88 7.31 -3.15
CA ALA A 107 11.67 7.62 -1.97
C ALA A 107 12.88 6.69 -1.88
N MET A 108 14.00 7.21 -1.36
CA MET A 108 15.15 6.37 -1.07
C MET A 108 14.83 5.36 0.02
N LEU A 109 15.36 4.16 -0.16
CA LEU A 109 15.24 3.05 0.76
C LEU A 109 16.23 3.20 1.92
N LYS A 110 15.80 2.76 3.10
CA LYS A 110 16.66 2.61 4.27
C LYS A 110 17.27 1.20 4.30
N GLN A 111 18.43 1.07 4.93
CA GLN A 111 19.14 -0.22 5.05
C GLN A 111 18.32 -1.29 5.79
N ASP A 112 17.48 -0.89 6.73
CA ASP A 112 16.64 -1.80 7.50
C ASP A 112 15.42 -2.33 6.73
N MET A 113 15.08 -1.69 5.59
CA MET A 113 13.96 -2.07 4.71
C MET A 113 12.63 -2.30 5.45
N SER A 114 12.49 -1.70 6.62
CA SER A 114 11.36 -1.94 7.52
C SER A 114 10.08 -1.32 6.98
N ILE A 115 10.20 -0.14 6.34
CA ILE A 115 9.10 0.63 5.78
C ILE A 115 9.58 1.33 4.50
N ILE A 116 8.84 1.18 3.42
CA ILE A 116 8.97 2.07 2.26
C ILE A 116 8.24 3.37 2.54
N LYS A 117 9.00 4.46 2.60
CA LYS A 117 8.46 5.82 2.70
C LYS A 117 7.98 6.30 1.33
N GLY A 118 7.19 7.38 1.33
CA GLY A 118 6.75 8.05 0.12
C GLY A 118 5.23 8.12 0.02
N HIS A 119 4.76 9.05 -0.80
CA HIS A 119 3.35 9.17 -1.13
C HIS A 119 2.90 8.03 -2.03
N ALA A 120 1.58 7.76 -2.07
CA ALA A 120 1.02 6.70 -2.91
C ALA A 120 1.49 6.78 -4.38
N VAL A 121 1.56 8.00 -4.95
CA VAL A 121 2.04 8.22 -6.32
C VAL A 121 3.53 7.91 -6.51
N GLN A 122 4.36 8.11 -5.47
CA GLN A 122 5.78 7.78 -5.52
C GLN A 122 5.98 6.26 -5.44
N ASN A 123 5.21 5.57 -4.59
CA ASN A 123 5.23 4.12 -4.48
C ASN A 123 4.72 3.44 -5.75
N TRP A 124 3.68 4.00 -6.37
CA TRP A 124 3.19 3.55 -7.67
C TRP A 124 4.20 3.78 -8.80
N THR A 125 4.84 4.95 -8.82
CA THR A 125 5.95 5.21 -9.75
C THR A 125 7.11 4.24 -9.53
N PHE A 126 7.41 3.91 -8.27
CA PHE A 126 8.45 2.94 -7.96
C PHE A 126 8.11 1.55 -8.50
N LEU A 127 6.90 1.03 -8.23
CA LEU A 127 6.47 -0.27 -8.76
C LEU A 127 6.60 -0.34 -10.30
N ARG A 128 6.12 0.70 -11.00
CA ARG A 128 6.20 0.76 -12.47
C ARG A 128 7.62 0.75 -13.00
N LEU A 129 8.51 1.48 -12.34
CA LEU A 129 9.91 1.60 -12.77
C LEU A 129 10.81 0.49 -12.22
N LEU A 130 10.34 -0.29 -11.23
CA LEU A 130 11.18 -1.30 -10.58
C LEU A 130 11.81 -2.27 -11.59
N PRO A 131 11.08 -2.82 -12.59
CA PRO A 131 11.69 -3.70 -13.57
C PRO A 131 12.80 -3.06 -14.40
N ILE A 132 12.69 -1.75 -14.64
CA ILE A 132 13.71 -0.97 -15.36
C ILE A 132 14.92 -0.68 -14.46
N LEU A 133 14.68 -0.43 -13.17
CA LEU A 133 15.72 -0.07 -12.21
C LEU A 133 16.62 -1.26 -11.86
N ILE A 134 16.03 -2.45 -11.72
CA ILE A 134 16.73 -3.63 -11.19
C ILE A 134 16.71 -4.86 -12.11
N GLY A 135 16.08 -4.80 -13.29
CA GLY A 135 15.92 -5.96 -14.17
C GLY A 135 17.23 -6.63 -14.57
N GLU A 136 18.32 -5.87 -14.67
CA GLU A 136 19.66 -6.43 -14.96
C GLU A 136 20.26 -7.25 -13.81
N TYR A 137 19.75 -7.10 -12.58
CA TYR A 137 20.21 -7.83 -11.40
C TYR A 137 19.34 -9.05 -11.10
N VAL A 138 18.27 -9.25 -11.85
CA VAL A 138 17.37 -10.40 -11.67
C VAL A 138 18.07 -11.66 -12.19
N LEU A 139 18.31 -12.60 -11.29
CA LEU A 139 19.02 -13.85 -11.60
C LEU A 139 18.10 -14.95 -12.09
N ASP A 140 16.82 -14.90 -11.72
CA ASP A 140 15.81 -15.86 -12.11
C ASP A 140 14.52 -15.13 -12.52
N ILE A 141 14.17 -15.23 -13.80
CA ILE A 141 12.98 -14.58 -14.35
C ILE A 141 11.73 -15.31 -13.89
N GLU A 142 11.78 -16.60 -13.58
CA GLU A 142 10.62 -17.38 -13.17
C GLU A 142 10.38 -17.36 -11.65
N ASP A 143 11.19 -16.64 -10.87
CA ASP A 143 11.01 -16.52 -9.42
C ASP A 143 9.63 -15.95 -9.06
N ASP A 144 8.94 -16.63 -8.15
CA ASP A 144 7.54 -16.32 -7.78
C ASP A 144 7.37 -14.88 -7.28
N VAL A 145 8.36 -14.32 -6.57
CA VAL A 145 8.29 -12.98 -5.99
C VAL A 145 8.48 -11.94 -7.07
N TRP A 146 9.40 -12.21 -8.00
CA TRP A 146 9.58 -11.40 -9.19
C TRP A 146 8.33 -11.41 -10.08
N GLN A 147 7.78 -12.58 -10.36
CA GLN A 147 6.54 -12.72 -11.13
C GLN A 147 5.35 -12.04 -10.46
N ALA A 148 5.21 -12.16 -9.13
CA ALA A 148 4.18 -11.44 -8.38
C ALA A 148 4.35 -9.91 -8.48
N ASN A 149 5.58 -9.40 -8.48
CA ASN A 149 5.85 -7.98 -8.68
C ASN A 149 5.43 -7.51 -10.07
N LEU A 150 5.77 -8.28 -11.12
CA LEU A 150 5.40 -7.98 -12.50
C LEU A 150 3.87 -8.01 -12.70
N LEU A 151 3.20 -8.99 -12.09
CA LEU A 151 1.74 -9.09 -12.10
C LEU A 151 1.10 -7.88 -11.40
N LEU A 152 1.60 -7.51 -10.21
CA LEU A 152 1.09 -6.34 -9.50
C LEU A 152 1.29 -5.06 -10.30
N ARG A 153 2.44 -4.90 -10.95
CA ARG A 153 2.68 -3.79 -11.88
C ARG A 153 1.60 -3.79 -12.96
N HIS A 154 1.40 -4.91 -13.66
CA HIS A 154 0.43 -5.03 -14.74
C HIS A 154 -1.00 -4.67 -14.32
N LEU A 155 -1.41 -5.08 -13.11
CA LEU A 155 -2.74 -4.76 -12.56
C LEU A 155 -2.94 -3.27 -12.21
N THR A 156 -1.86 -2.50 -12.10
CA THR A 156 -1.87 -1.08 -11.70
C THR A 156 -1.55 -0.11 -12.83
N GLU A 157 -1.34 -0.62 -14.05
CA GLU A 157 -1.21 0.16 -15.30
C GLU A 157 -2.58 0.37 -15.95
#